data_AF-A0A3B9Q1L4-F1
#
_entry.id   AF-A0A3B9Q1L4-F1
#
_cell.length_a   1.000
_cell.length_b   1.000
_cell.length_c   1.000
_cell.angle_alpha   90.00
_cell.angle_beta   90.00
_cell.angle_gamma   90.00
#
_symmetry.space_group_name_H-M   'P 1'
#
loop_
_entity.id
_entity.type
_entity.pdbx_description
1 polymer ?
#
loop_
_entity_poly.entity_id
_entity_poly.type
_entity_poly.pdbx_seq_one_letter_code
_entity_poly.pdbx_strand_id
1 'polypeptide(L)'
;MYQSLLGLLQKRKDALGNPTGWSWVIKDPVINFITPTLHILEKDGHLILSTDLRRHSEELYWNLTAFWMRREHKMKWILHQFDKEEIDVIPLKGAALLESIYKRMGVRFMSDVDLLVHDADFVKASRI
;
A
#
# COMPACT_ATOMS: atom_id res chain seq x y z
N MET A 1 10.39 6.33 9.18
CA MET A 1 9.78 5.33 8.28
C MET A 1 10.81 4.72 7.32
N TYR A 2 11.52 5.54 6.54
CA TYR A 2 12.42 5.03 5.49
C TYR A 2 13.63 4.23 6.00
N GLN A 3 14.14 4.50 7.21
CA GLN A 3 15.27 3.75 7.77
C GLN A 3 15.02 2.24 7.88
N SER A 4 13.83 1.82 8.33
CA SER A 4 13.47 0.40 8.43
C SER A 4 13.33 -0.24 7.05
N LEU A 5 12.81 0.50 6.05
CA LEU A 5 12.68 0.03 4.67
C LEU A 5 14.03 -0.11 3.98
N LEU A 6 14.91 0.88 4.14
CA LEU A 6 16.28 0.82 3.62
C LEU A 6 17.07 -0.32 4.27
N GLY A 7 16.90 -0.53 5.59
CA GLY A 7 17.46 -1.66 6.30
C GLY A 7 16.94 -3.01 5.79
N LEU A 8 15.64 -3.12 5.48
CA LEU A 8 15.06 -4.31 4.84
C LEU A 8 15.69 -4.57 3.47
N LEU A 9 15.75 -3.54 2.63
CA LEU A 9 16.35 -3.60 1.29
C LEU A 9 17.80 -4.04 1.35
N GLN A 10 18.59 -3.50 2.29
CA GLN A 10 19.98 -3.90 2.47
C GLN A 10 20.12 -5.35 2.89
N LYS A 11 19.36 -5.80 3.91
CA LYS A 11 19.38 -7.21 4.35
C LYS A 11 18.98 -8.17 3.23
N ARG A 12 17.97 -7.81 2.43
CA ARG A 12 17.55 -8.63 1.29
C ARG A 12 18.61 -8.66 0.20
N LYS A 13 19.23 -7.52 -0.11
CA LYS A 13 20.34 -7.39 -1.05
C LYS A 13 21.53 -8.27 -0.64
N ASP A 14 21.91 -8.27 0.64
CA ASP A 14 22.99 -9.10 1.18
C ASP A 14 22.70 -10.60 0.97
N ALA A 15 21.45 -11.02 1.24
CA ALA A 15 21.02 -12.41 1.07
C ALA A 15 21.00 -12.87 -0.40
N LEU A 16 20.88 -11.96 -1.36
CA LEU A 16 20.87 -12.24 -2.80
C LEU A 16 22.26 -12.19 -3.44
N GLY A 17 23.34 -12.06 -2.65
CA GLY A 17 24.69 -11.95 -3.17
C GLY A 17 25.03 -10.56 -3.72
N ASN A 18 24.45 -9.50 -3.14
CA ASN A 18 24.75 -8.10 -3.46
C ASN A 18 24.54 -7.71 -4.93
N PRO A 19 23.32 -7.83 -5.47
CA PRO A 19 23.01 -7.36 -6.82
C PRO A 19 23.32 -5.86 -7.00
N THR A 20 23.83 -5.51 -8.18
CA THR A 20 24.11 -4.12 -8.55
C THR A 20 22.82 -3.39 -8.94
N GLY A 21 22.72 -2.11 -8.59
CA GLY A 21 21.56 -1.27 -8.89
C GLY A 21 20.30 -1.68 -8.12
N TRP A 22 19.14 -1.35 -8.66
CA TRP A 22 17.84 -1.54 -8.00
C TRP A 22 16.85 -2.40 -8.79
N SER A 23 17.19 -2.81 -10.02
CA SER A 23 16.29 -3.61 -10.88
C SER A 23 15.98 -5.00 -10.30
N TRP A 24 16.79 -5.48 -9.35
CA TRP A 24 16.54 -6.72 -8.61
C TRP A 24 15.27 -6.64 -7.75
N VAL A 25 14.87 -5.44 -7.30
CA VAL A 25 13.66 -5.26 -6.48
C VAL A 25 12.41 -5.70 -7.21
N ILE A 26 12.30 -5.39 -8.51
CA ILE A 26 11.15 -5.81 -9.33
C ILE A 26 11.11 -7.33 -9.50
N LYS A 27 12.28 -7.95 -9.64
CA LYS A 27 12.43 -9.38 -9.94
C LYS A 27 12.32 -10.27 -8.69
N ASP A 28 12.46 -9.68 -7.52
CA ASP A 28 12.41 -10.42 -6.26
C ASP A 28 10.95 -10.69 -5.85
N PRO A 29 10.52 -11.96 -5.75
CA PRO A 29 9.12 -12.29 -5.47
C PRO A 29 8.69 -11.94 -4.04
N VAL A 30 9.64 -11.70 -3.14
CA VAL A 30 9.36 -11.36 -1.73
C VAL A 30 9.13 -9.86 -1.59
N ILE A 31 9.89 -9.03 -2.30
CA ILE A 31 9.86 -7.57 -2.10
C ILE A 31 9.37 -6.78 -3.32
N ASN A 32 8.96 -7.41 -4.43
CA ASN A 32 8.45 -6.64 -5.57
C ASN A 32 7.28 -5.70 -5.23
N PHE A 33 6.53 -5.99 -4.16
CA PHE A 33 5.44 -5.16 -3.67
C PHE A 33 5.91 -3.78 -3.17
N ILE A 34 7.20 -3.57 -2.89
CA ILE A 34 7.72 -2.23 -2.54
C ILE A 34 8.22 -1.43 -3.74
N THR A 35 8.09 -1.95 -4.97
CA THR A 35 8.49 -1.24 -6.20
C THR A 35 7.91 0.18 -6.32
N PRO A 36 6.62 0.44 -6.02
CA PRO A 36 6.06 1.80 -6.05
C PRO A 36 6.73 2.74 -5.04
N THR A 37 7.24 2.20 -3.92
CA THR A 37 7.95 3.00 -2.91
C THR A 37 9.31 3.48 -3.42
N LEU A 38 9.92 2.80 -4.41
CA LEU A 38 11.18 3.26 -5.01
C LEU A 38 11.02 4.65 -5.64
N HIS A 39 9.87 4.94 -6.25
CA HIS A 39 9.59 6.27 -6.82
C HIS A 39 9.71 7.36 -5.75
N ILE A 40 9.15 7.13 -4.57
CA ILE A 40 9.20 8.08 -3.46
C ILE A 40 10.61 8.19 -2.87
N LEU A 41 11.30 7.06 -2.67
CA LEU A 41 12.68 7.07 -2.18
C LEU A 41 13.62 7.82 -3.13
N GLU A 42 13.44 7.69 -4.45
CA GLU A 42 14.20 8.47 -5.42
C GLU A 42 13.86 9.97 -5.34
N LYS A 43 12.56 10.30 -5.32
CA LYS A 43 12.10 11.70 -5.24
C LYS A 43 12.59 12.41 -3.98
N ASP A 44 12.66 11.68 -2.88
CA ASP A 44 13.14 12.17 -1.58
C ASP A 44 14.69 12.08 -1.46
N GLY A 45 15.39 11.65 -2.53
CA GLY A 45 16.87 11.68 -2.62
C GLY A 45 17.60 10.54 -1.89
N HIS A 46 16.89 9.49 -1.48
CA HIS A 46 17.47 8.36 -0.75
C HIS A 46 18.18 7.34 -1.64
N LEU A 47 17.89 7.34 -2.94
CA LEU A 47 18.49 6.43 -3.91
C LEU A 47 18.48 7.06 -5.31
N ILE A 48 19.18 6.41 -6.24
CA ILE A 48 19.23 6.79 -7.65
C ILE A 48 18.79 5.58 -8.48
N LEU A 49 17.74 5.74 -9.30
CA LEU A 49 17.23 4.68 -10.18
C LEU A 49 17.74 4.87 -11.61
N SER A 50 17.79 3.78 -12.36
CA SER A 50 17.90 3.86 -13.82
C SER A 50 16.64 4.45 -14.42
N THR A 51 16.73 5.03 -15.62
CA THR A 51 15.59 5.65 -16.32
C THR A 51 14.39 4.71 -16.44
N ASP A 52 14.62 3.44 -16.80
CA ASP A 52 13.54 2.45 -16.93
C ASP A 52 12.86 2.15 -15.60
N LEU A 53 13.65 1.99 -14.54
CA LEU A 53 13.14 1.67 -13.22
C LEU A 53 12.40 2.86 -12.60
N ARG A 54 12.90 4.09 -12.81
CA ARG A 54 12.22 5.33 -12.45
C ARG A 54 10.82 5.37 -13.06
N ARG A 55 10.75 5.26 -14.40
CA ARG A 55 9.47 5.28 -15.12
C ARG A 55 8.52 4.19 -14.63
N HIS A 56 9.00 2.96 -14.49
CA HIS A 56 8.17 1.84 -14.05
C HIS A 56 7.64 2.03 -12.61
N SER A 57 8.50 2.45 -11.68
CA SER A 57 8.08 2.70 -10.29
C SER A 57 7.08 3.86 -10.18
N GLU A 58 7.24 4.90 -11.01
CA GLU A 58 6.32 6.04 -11.08
C GLU A 58 4.95 5.65 -11.64
N GLU A 59 4.92 4.91 -12.75
CA GLU A 59 3.68 4.38 -13.34
C GLU A 59 2.90 3.55 -12.31
N LEU A 60 3.58 2.65 -11.59
CA LEU A 60 2.97 1.86 -10.53
C LEU A 60 2.43 2.72 -9.38
N TYR A 61 3.21 3.72 -8.93
CA TYR A 61 2.79 4.62 -7.86
C TYR A 61 1.51 5.38 -8.22
N TRP A 62 1.42 5.94 -9.43
CA TRP A 62 0.24 6.70 -9.85
C TRP A 62 -0.96 5.80 -10.13
N ASN A 63 -0.75 4.62 -10.72
CA ASN A 63 -1.81 3.63 -10.90
C ASN A 63 -2.42 3.20 -9.56
N LEU A 64 -1.58 2.94 -8.55
CA LEU A 64 -2.04 2.62 -7.19
C LEU A 64 -2.74 3.79 -6.53
N THR A 65 -2.20 5.00 -6.67
CA THR A 65 -2.84 6.20 -6.13
C THR A 65 -4.25 6.37 -6.69
N ALA A 66 -4.41 6.30 -8.02
CA ALA A 66 -5.70 6.43 -8.67
C ALA A 66 -6.66 5.28 -8.29
N PHE A 67 -6.15 4.05 -8.18
CA PHE A 67 -6.92 2.90 -7.71
C PHE A 67 -7.46 3.10 -6.29
N TRP A 68 -6.62 3.60 -5.38
CA TRP A 68 -7.01 3.83 -3.99
C TRP A 68 -7.96 4.99 -3.81
N MET A 69 -7.77 6.10 -4.52
CA MET A 69 -8.72 7.22 -4.49
C MET A 69 -10.14 6.77 -4.85
N ARG A 70 -10.29 5.88 -5.85
CA ARG A 70 -11.61 5.33 -6.23
C ARG A 70 -12.18 4.40 -5.15
N ARG A 71 -11.34 3.58 -4.53
CA ARG A 71 -11.77 2.66 -3.47
C ARG A 71 -12.11 3.37 -2.17
N GLU A 72 -11.38 4.41 -1.83
CA GLU A 72 -11.65 5.27 -0.67
C GLU A 72 -13.05 5.88 -0.77
N HIS A 73 -13.43 6.37 -1.96
CA HIS A 73 -14.79 6.86 -2.20
C HIS A 73 -15.86 5.76 -1.96
N LYS A 74 -15.63 4.54 -2.47
CA LYS A 74 -16.53 3.42 -2.21
C LYS A 74 -16.57 3.04 -0.72
N MET A 75 -15.43 3.08 -0.04
CA MET A 75 -15.30 2.77 1.38
C MET A 75 -16.09 3.77 2.23
N LYS A 76 -16.00 5.08 1.91
CA LYS A 76 -16.83 6.12 2.53
C LYS A 76 -18.33 5.84 2.36
N TRP A 77 -18.75 5.39 1.18
CA TRP A 77 -20.13 4.99 0.96
C TRP A 77 -20.55 3.77 1.81
N ILE A 78 -19.70 2.74 1.92
CA ILE A 78 -19.97 1.56 2.76
C ILE A 78 -20.11 1.96 4.23
N LEU A 79 -19.16 2.73 4.76
CA LEU A 79 -19.22 3.21 6.15
C LEU A 79 -20.47 4.04 6.42
N HIS A 80 -20.90 4.84 5.44
CA HIS A 80 -22.15 5.60 5.54
C HIS A 80 -23.40 4.70 5.58
N GLN A 81 -23.40 3.56 4.89
CA GLN A 81 -24.49 2.59 5.02
C GLN A 81 -24.48 1.91 6.39
N PHE A 82 -23.29 1.59 6.92
CA PHE A 82 -23.15 0.99 8.24
C PHE A 82 -23.68 1.94 9.33
N ASP A 83 -23.32 3.22 9.24
CA ASP A 83 -23.81 4.28 10.13
C ASP A 83 -25.35 4.40 10.09
N LYS A 84 -25.94 4.42 8.88
CA LYS A 84 -27.40 4.45 8.71
C LYS A 84 -28.13 3.24 9.31
N GLU A 85 -27.48 2.09 9.27
CA GLU A 85 -27.99 0.83 9.78
C GLU A 85 -27.61 0.61 11.26
N GLU A 86 -27.01 1.60 11.92
CA GLU A 86 -26.55 1.53 13.32
C GLU A 86 -25.61 0.34 13.57
N ILE A 87 -24.77 0.00 12.58
CA ILE A 87 -23.77 -1.06 12.67
C ILE A 87 -22.42 -0.45 13.08
N ASP A 88 -21.99 -0.77 14.30
CA ASP A 88 -20.64 -0.41 14.77
C ASP A 88 -19.58 -1.13 13.94
N VAL A 89 -18.61 -0.36 13.42
CA VAL A 89 -17.55 -0.88 12.55
C VAL A 89 -16.20 -0.24 12.80
N ILE A 90 -15.17 -1.09 12.76
CA ILE A 90 -13.78 -0.68 12.85
C ILE A 90 -13.08 -1.09 11.55
N PRO A 91 -12.66 -0.14 10.69
CA PRO A 91 -11.76 -0.44 9.59
C PRO A 91 -10.47 -1.06 10.12
N LEU A 92 -9.97 -2.11 9.47
CA LEU A 92 -8.74 -2.78 9.85
C LEU A 92 -7.64 -2.58 8.80
N LYS A 93 -6.42 -2.97 9.19
CA LYS A 93 -5.23 -3.07 8.35
C LYS A 93 -5.02 -1.83 7.46
N GLY A 94 -4.83 -2.03 6.15
CA GLY A 94 -4.47 -0.99 5.20
C GLY A 94 -5.48 0.15 5.14
N ALA A 95 -6.77 -0.15 5.29
CA ALA A 95 -7.85 0.84 5.27
C ALA A 95 -7.78 1.82 6.45
N ALA A 96 -7.54 1.32 7.65
CA ALA A 96 -7.37 2.15 8.85
C ALA A 96 -6.10 3.03 8.81
N LEU A 97 -5.09 2.57 8.08
CA LEU A 97 -3.76 3.15 8.07
C LEU A 97 -3.51 4.11 6.89
N LEU A 98 -4.44 4.18 5.93
CA LEU A 98 -4.35 5.02 4.72
C LEU A 98 -4.13 6.50 5.06
N GLU A 99 -4.99 7.06 5.89
CA GLU A 99 -4.95 8.49 6.24
C GLU A 99 -3.92 8.80 7.34
N SER A 100 -3.73 7.88 8.30
CA SER A 100 -2.92 8.11 9.50
C SER A 100 -1.43 7.78 9.32
N ILE A 101 -1.11 6.64 8.72
CA ILE A 101 0.27 6.12 8.62
C ILE A 101 0.83 6.31 7.22
N TYR A 102 0.10 5.95 6.16
CA TYR A 102 0.72 5.90 4.83
C TYR A 102 0.96 7.28 4.24
N LYS A 103 0.09 8.28 4.52
CA LYS A 103 0.17 9.69 4.05
C LYS A 103 0.30 9.90 2.53
N ARG A 104 0.66 8.86 1.76
CA ARG A 104 0.85 8.79 0.32
C ARG A 104 0.23 7.47 -0.15
N MET A 105 -0.91 7.53 -0.83
CA MET A 105 -1.71 6.33 -1.19
C MET A 105 -0.98 5.35 -2.11
N GLY A 106 -0.11 5.85 -3.01
CA GLY A 106 0.54 5.04 -4.04
C GLY A 106 1.70 4.16 -3.58
N VAL A 107 2.09 4.19 -2.30
CA VAL A 107 3.32 3.52 -1.83
C VAL A 107 3.16 2.03 -1.59
N ARG A 108 1.92 1.55 -1.35
CA ARG A 108 1.67 0.17 -0.94
C ARG A 108 0.56 -0.46 -1.79
N PHE A 109 0.84 -1.65 -2.30
CA PHE A 109 -0.21 -2.53 -2.81
C PHE A 109 -1.09 -2.99 -1.64
N MET A 110 -2.39 -2.86 -1.80
CA MET A 110 -3.37 -3.55 -0.98
C MET A 110 -4.43 -4.15 -1.93
N SER A 111 -4.90 -5.34 -1.62
CA SER A 111 -5.84 -6.07 -2.48
C SER A 111 -7.27 -5.88 -2.02
N ASP A 112 -7.43 -5.67 -0.73
CA ASP A 112 -8.66 -5.80 0.02
C ASP A 112 -8.82 -4.65 1.03
N VAL A 113 -10.01 -4.60 1.60
CA VAL A 113 -10.38 -3.78 2.75
C VAL A 113 -10.99 -4.74 3.74
N ASP A 114 -10.48 -4.69 4.97
CA ASP A 114 -11.00 -5.47 6.08
C ASP A 114 -11.81 -4.54 6.99
N LEU A 115 -13.02 -4.95 7.34
CA LEU A 115 -13.89 -4.26 8.29
C LEU A 115 -14.23 -5.24 9.41
N LEU A 116 -14.11 -4.78 10.65
CA LEU A 116 -14.51 -5.52 11.84
C LEU A 116 -15.89 -5.02 12.29
N VAL A 117 -16.82 -5.94 12.46
CA VAL A 117 -18.16 -5.70 13.01
C VAL A 117 -18.42 -6.66 14.16
N HIS A 118 -19.46 -6.39 14.95
CA HIS A 118 -19.93 -7.37 15.93
C HIS A 118 -20.56 -8.59 15.24
N ASP A 119 -20.37 -9.77 15.83
CA ASP A 119 -20.91 -11.03 15.30
C ASP A 119 -22.44 -10.99 15.10
N ALA A 120 -23.14 -10.30 16.00
CA ALA A 120 -24.60 -10.11 15.92
C ALA A 120 -25.03 -9.38 14.64
N ASP A 121 -24.18 -8.49 14.12
CA ASP A 121 -24.47 -7.66 12.95
C ASP A 121 -23.92 -8.26 11.66
N PHE A 122 -23.18 -9.38 11.71
CA PHE A 122 -22.52 -9.96 10.54
C PHE A 122 -23.45 -10.19 9.35
N VAL A 123 -24.63 -10.78 9.59
CA VAL A 123 -25.63 -11.06 8.53
C VAL A 123 -26.22 -9.77 7.96
N LYS A 124 -26.33 -8.73 8.78
CA LYS A 124 -26.82 -7.42 8.35
C LYS A 124 -25.76 -6.70 7.50
N ALA A 125 -24.53 -6.66 8.00
CA ALA A 125 -23.37 -6.08 7.33
C ALA A 125 -23.07 -6.75 5.99
N SER A 126 -23.24 -8.07 5.86
CA SER A 126 -22.97 -8.80 4.61
C SER A 126 -23.91 -8.48 3.45
N ARG A 127 -24.98 -7.70 3.69
CA ARG A 127 -25.98 -7.31 2.68
C ARG A 127 -25.76 -5.90 2.13
N ILE A 128 -24.80 -5.18 2.69
CA ILE A 128 -24.36 -3.85 2.26
C ILE A 128 -23.26 -4.01 1.20
#